data_AF-A0A231RS39-F1
#
_entry.id   AF-A0A231RS39-F1
#
_cell.length_a   1.000
_cell.length_b   1.000
_cell.length_c   1.000
_cell.angle_alpha   90.00
_cell.angle_beta   90.00
_cell.angle_gamma   90.00
#
_symmetry.space_group_name_H-M   'P 1'
#
loop_
_entity.id
_entity.type
_entity.pdbx_description
1 polymer ?
#
loop_
_entity_poly.entity_id
_entity_poly.type
_entity_poly.pdbx_seq_one_letter_code
_entity_poly.pdbx_strand_id
1 'polypeptide(L)'
;MSLKEAAEKFQKFCSVYKEEANCFSVLFELKWPDGFRCPRCNHPLFYLISTRRIPLYECRSCHTQTSLIAGTIMEGSRTPLHRWFQAIFLHAQPRCVNARQLSEAIHVTYKTAWLICHKIRRAMAARESNRLLSGIVRVSDSVYCKR
;
A
#
# COMPACT_ATOMS: atom_id res chain seq x y z
N MET A 1 7.65 -14.95 -19.01
CA MET A 1 6.60 -13.91 -18.93
C MET A 1 7.02 -12.77 -19.82
N SER A 2 6.31 -12.55 -20.93
CA SER A 2 6.65 -11.54 -21.93
C SER A 2 6.47 -10.14 -21.33
N LEU A 3 7.35 -9.20 -21.67
CA LEU A 3 7.27 -7.80 -21.19
C LEU A 3 5.91 -7.14 -21.53
N LYS A 4 5.28 -7.58 -22.63
CA LYS A 4 3.96 -7.10 -23.06
C LYS A 4 2.84 -7.52 -22.10
N GLU A 5 2.86 -8.75 -21.62
CA GLU A 5 1.84 -9.29 -20.70
C GLU A 5 1.85 -8.56 -19.35
N ALA A 6 3.04 -8.22 -18.84
CA ALA A 6 3.17 -7.49 -17.58
C ALA A 6 2.63 -6.05 -17.70
N ALA A 7 2.88 -5.39 -18.84
CA ALA A 7 2.38 -4.06 -19.11
C ALA A 7 0.84 -4.04 -19.24
N GLU A 8 0.26 -5.02 -19.93
CA GLU A 8 -1.19 -5.14 -20.06
C GLU A 8 -1.87 -5.42 -18.72
N LYS A 9 -1.30 -6.31 -17.89
CA LYS A 9 -1.77 -6.55 -16.52
C LYS A 9 -1.73 -5.28 -15.67
N PHE A 10 -0.66 -4.50 -15.78
CA PHE A 10 -0.54 -3.23 -15.07
C PHE A 10 -1.59 -2.22 -15.54
N GLN A 11 -1.80 -2.09 -16.84
CA GLN A 11 -2.81 -1.18 -17.39
C GLN A 11 -4.23 -1.56 -16.94
N LYS A 12 -4.57 -2.86 -16.96
CA LYS A 12 -5.84 -3.37 -16.43
C LYS A 12 -5.98 -3.11 -14.93
N PHE A 13 -4.90 -3.24 -14.17
CA PHE A 13 -4.92 -2.90 -12.74
C PHE A 13 -5.17 -1.40 -12.54
N CYS A 14 -4.49 -0.54 -13.29
CA CYS A 14 -4.67 0.92 -13.24
C CYS A 14 -6.10 1.35 -13.60
N SER A 15 -6.77 0.65 -14.52
CA SER A 15 -8.15 0.99 -14.89
C SER A 15 -9.15 0.65 -13.78
N VAL A 16 -8.99 -0.50 -13.11
CA VAL A 16 -9.84 -0.91 -11.97
C VAL A 16 -9.71 0.08 -10.81
N TYR A 17 -8.48 0.48 -10.48
CA TYR A 17 -8.17 1.35 -9.36
C TYR A 17 -7.95 2.82 -9.77
N LYS A 18 -8.57 3.27 -10.87
CA LYS A 18 -8.43 4.65 -11.34
C LYS A 18 -9.00 5.65 -10.34
N GLU A 19 -10.13 5.29 -9.73
CA GLU A 19 -10.83 6.12 -8.76
C GLU A 19 -10.43 5.76 -7.33
N GLU A 20 -10.24 6.81 -6.51
CA GLU A 20 -9.85 6.61 -5.12
C GLU A 20 -10.97 5.96 -4.28
N ALA A 21 -12.24 6.13 -4.69
CA ALA A 21 -13.40 5.48 -4.09
C ALA A 21 -13.28 3.95 -4.08
N ASN A 22 -12.87 3.35 -5.21
CA ASN A 22 -12.66 1.90 -5.32
C ASN A 22 -11.51 1.42 -4.42
N CYS A 23 -10.50 2.26 -4.20
CA CYS A 23 -9.42 1.95 -3.28
C CYS A 23 -9.89 2.00 -1.83
N PHE A 24 -10.82 2.89 -1.48
CA PHE A 24 -11.37 2.98 -0.12
C PHE A 24 -12.19 1.76 0.26
N SER A 25 -13.07 1.26 -0.63
CA SER A 25 -13.88 0.07 -0.36
C SER A 25 -12.99 -1.16 -0.13
N VAL A 26 -12.05 -1.40 -1.04
CA VAL A 26 -11.11 -2.54 -0.93
C VAL A 26 -10.25 -2.43 0.33
N LEU A 27 -9.75 -1.23 0.66
CA LEU A 27 -8.97 -1.04 1.88
C LEU A 27 -9.81 -1.19 3.14
N PHE A 28 -11.09 -0.81 3.11
CA PHE A 28 -12.01 -0.99 4.22
C PHE A 28 -12.23 -2.48 4.51
N GLU A 29 -12.53 -3.28 3.48
CA GLU A 29 -12.73 -4.72 3.60
C GLU A 29 -11.46 -5.43 4.08
N LEU A 30 -10.29 -5.05 3.56
CA LEU A 30 -9.01 -5.63 3.98
C LEU A 30 -8.64 -5.30 5.44
N LYS A 31 -8.98 -4.08 5.89
CA LYS A 31 -8.69 -3.64 7.26
C LYS A 31 -9.69 -4.19 8.27
N TRP A 32 -10.95 -4.31 7.87
CA TRP A 32 -12.08 -4.67 8.71
C TRP A 32 -12.98 -5.70 8.00
N PRO A 33 -12.56 -6.98 7.90
CA PRO A 33 -13.31 -8.00 7.17
C PRO A 33 -14.71 -8.25 7.75
N ASP A 34 -14.86 -8.17 9.08
CA ASP A 34 -16.13 -8.35 9.80
C ASP A 34 -16.87 -7.03 10.08
N GLY A 35 -16.58 -6.01 9.27
CA GLY A 35 -17.04 -4.64 9.46
C GLY A 35 -16.21 -3.86 10.48
N PHE A 36 -16.44 -2.55 10.55
CA PHE A 36 -15.66 -1.64 11.38
C PHE A 36 -15.51 -2.14 12.82
N ARG A 37 -14.30 -2.05 13.34
CA ARG A 37 -14.00 -2.25 14.76
C ARG A 37 -13.14 -1.11 15.25
N CYS A 38 -13.61 -0.43 16.30
CA CYS A 38 -12.85 0.65 16.90
C CYS A 38 -11.50 0.13 17.43
N PRO A 39 -10.37 0.75 17.07
CA PRO A 39 -9.05 0.31 17.55
C PRO A 39 -8.84 0.46 19.07
N ARG A 40 -9.71 1.22 19.75
CA ARG A 40 -9.60 1.50 21.19
C ARG A 40 -10.53 0.63 22.05
N CYS A 41 -11.80 0.50 21.67
CA CYS A 41 -12.81 -0.20 22.48
C CYS A 41 -13.50 -1.37 21.75
N ASN A 42 -13.09 -1.69 20.51
CA ASN A 42 -13.65 -2.76 19.69
C ASN A 42 -15.16 -2.63 19.35
N HIS A 43 -15.77 -1.48 19.62
CA HIS A 43 -17.19 -1.26 19.30
C HIS A 43 -17.43 -1.26 17.78
N PRO A 44 -18.52 -1.88 17.29
CA PRO A 44 -18.74 -2.11 15.86
C PRO A 44 -19.38 -0.92 15.12
N LEU A 45 -20.03 0.00 15.83
CA LEU A 45 -20.73 1.12 15.21
C LEU A 45 -19.84 2.36 15.09
N PHE A 46 -20.04 3.08 13.99
CA PHE A 46 -19.33 4.33 13.71
C PHE A 46 -20.23 5.39 13.07
N TYR A 47 -19.72 6.62 13.05
CA TYR A 47 -20.15 7.71 12.19
C TYR A 47 -19.07 7.95 11.14
N LEU A 48 -19.50 8.16 9.89
CA LEU A 48 -18.60 8.47 8.78
C LEU A 48 -18.49 9.98 8.62
N ILE A 49 -17.25 10.49 8.67
CA ILE A 49 -16.94 11.90 8.44
C ILE A 49 -16.22 11.99 7.09
N SER A 50 -16.93 12.41 6.06
CA SER A 50 -16.46 12.50 4.66
C SER A 50 -15.99 13.90 4.25
N THR A 51 -15.84 14.84 5.21
CA THR A 51 -15.40 16.22 4.95
C THR A 51 -13.95 16.34 4.47
N ARG A 52 -13.17 15.27 4.57
CA ARG A 52 -11.76 15.20 4.16
C ARG A 52 -11.61 14.18 3.03
N ARG A 53 -10.55 14.31 2.23
CA ARG A 53 -10.24 13.35 1.13
C ARG A 53 -10.20 11.90 1.61
N ILE A 54 -9.56 11.62 2.75
CA ILE A 54 -9.61 10.31 3.38
C ILE A 54 -10.68 10.38 4.49
N PRO A 55 -11.77 9.59 4.40
CA PRO A 55 -12.81 9.60 5.41
C PRO A 55 -12.29 9.19 6.78
N LEU A 56 -12.87 9.79 7.81
CA LEU A 56 -12.67 9.40 9.21
C LEU A 56 -13.86 8.61 9.71
N TYR A 57 -13.57 7.61 10.52
CA TYR A 57 -14.52 6.71 11.15
C TYR A 57 -14.47 7.02 12.64
N GLU A 58 -15.53 7.65 13.14
CA GLU A 58 -15.66 7.98 14.55
C GLU A 58 -16.46 6.90 15.27
N CYS A 59 -15.89 6.32 16.32
CA CYS A 59 -16.59 5.32 17.11
C CYS A 59 -17.76 5.93 17.89
N ARG A 60 -18.95 5.29 17.85
CA ARG A 60 -20.13 5.76 18.60
C ARG A 60 -20.02 5.63 20.12
N SER A 61 -19.12 4.79 20.62
CA SER A 61 -19.00 4.51 22.05
C SER A 61 -17.94 5.37 22.73
N CYS A 62 -16.74 5.50 22.14
CA CYS A 62 -15.61 6.20 22.75
C CYS A 62 -15.18 7.47 21.99
N HIS A 63 -15.93 7.87 20.95
CA HIS A 63 -15.66 9.02 20.07
C HIS A 63 -14.25 9.07 19.48
N THR A 64 -13.53 7.94 19.49
CA THR A 64 -12.20 7.86 18.91
C THR A 64 -12.32 7.84 17.40
N GLN A 65 -11.62 8.77 16.75
CA GLN A 65 -11.55 8.87 15.29
C GLN A 65 -10.39 8.05 14.76
N THR A 66 -10.64 7.25 13.72
CA THR A 66 -9.59 6.54 12.97
C THR A 66 -9.79 6.75 11.48
N SER A 67 -8.71 6.80 10.71
CA SER A 67 -8.77 6.78 9.25
C SER A 67 -8.60 5.36 8.72
N LEU A 68 -8.91 5.16 7.43
CA LEU A 68 -8.61 3.91 6.73
C LEU A 68 -7.11 3.59 6.73
N ILE A 69 -6.28 4.60 6.53
CA ILE A 69 -4.83 4.43 6.41
C ILE A 69 -4.10 4.35 7.76
N ALA A 70 -4.75 4.67 8.87
CA ALA A 70 -4.15 4.58 10.20
C ALA A 70 -3.69 3.14 10.51
N GLY A 71 -2.48 2.98 11.03
CA GLY A 71 -1.87 1.68 11.32
C GLY A 71 -1.42 0.91 10.08
N THR A 72 -1.44 1.52 8.89
CA THR A 72 -0.98 0.90 7.64
C THR A 72 0.31 1.56 7.14
N ILE A 73 0.98 0.95 6.15
CA ILE A 73 2.14 1.58 5.49
C ILE A 73 1.81 2.96 4.88
N MET A 74 0.54 3.20 4.56
CA MET A 74 0.04 4.42 3.94
C MET A 74 -0.21 5.55 4.96
N GLU A 75 -0.04 5.28 6.26
CA GLU A 75 -0.27 6.26 7.32
C GLU A 75 0.56 7.54 7.10
N GLY A 76 -0.11 8.69 7.30
CA GLY A 76 0.45 10.03 7.09
C GLY A 76 0.73 10.40 5.64
N SER A 77 0.37 9.56 4.66
CA SER A 77 0.62 9.84 3.25
C SER A 77 -0.37 10.85 2.69
N ARG A 78 0.15 11.84 1.95
CA ARG A 78 -0.65 12.72 1.09
C ARG A 78 -0.85 12.15 -0.32
N THR A 79 -0.17 11.05 -0.66
CA THR A 79 -0.26 10.43 -1.98
C THR A 79 -1.64 9.78 -2.16
N PRO A 80 -2.28 9.91 -3.34
CA PRO A 80 -3.48 9.15 -3.72
C PRO A 80 -3.36 7.64 -3.49
N LEU A 81 -4.43 7.01 -2.97
CA LEU A 81 -4.41 5.56 -2.70
C LEU A 81 -4.22 4.74 -3.97
N HIS A 82 -4.76 5.18 -5.12
CA HIS A 82 -4.54 4.48 -6.40
C HIS A 82 -3.05 4.34 -6.72
N ARG A 83 -2.22 5.35 -6.41
CA ARG A 83 -0.77 5.29 -6.64
C ARG A 83 -0.07 4.34 -5.67
N TRP A 84 -0.57 4.25 -4.43
CA TRP A 84 -0.11 3.23 -3.48
C TRP A 84 -0.42 1.83 -3.98
N PHE A 85 -1.63 1.60 -4.50
CA PHE A 85 -2.03 0.31 -5.04
C PHE A 85 -1.17 -0.07 -6.26
N GLN A 86 -0.92 0.88 -7.17
CA GLN A 86 -0.01 0.69 -8.29
C GLN A 86 1.42 0.35 -7.83
N ALA A 87 1.93 1.05 -6.81
CA ALA A 87 3.25 0.79 -6.25
C ALA A 87 3.34 -0.62 -5.63
N ILE A 88 2.32 -1.02 -4.86
CA ILE A 88 2.23 -2.36 -4.27
C ILE A 88 2.18 -3.42 -5.38
N PHE A 89 1.37 -3.21 -6.41
CA PHE A 89 1.27 -4.12 -7.55
C PHE A 89 2.62 -4.32 -8.26
N LEU A 90 3.36 -3.24 -8.50
CA LEU A 90 4.68 -3.29 -9.13
C LEU A 90 5.73 -3.98 -8.25
N HIS A 91 5.64 -3.81 -6.92
CA HIS A 91 6.50 -4.51 -5.96
C HIS A 91 6.15 -6.00 -5.79
N ALA A 92 4.92 -6.40 -6.07
CA ALA A 92 4.50 -7.80 -6.05
C ALA A 92 4.96 -8.60 -7.28
N GLN A 93 5.48 -7.93 -8.33
CA GLN A 93 6.01 -8.60 -9.51
C GLN A 93 7.38 -9.24 -9.22
N PRO A 94 7.74 -10.34 -9.93
CA PRO A 94 9.06 -10.98 -9.77
C PRO A 94 10.23 -10.01 -9.97
N ARG A 95 10.05 -9.01 -10.84
CA ARG A 95 11.00 -7.93 -11.04
C ARG A 95 10.57 -6.72 -10.21
N CYS A 96 11.13 -6.61 -9.01
CA CYS A 96 10.94 -5.42 -8.16
C CYS A 96 11.38 -4.15 -8.90
N VAL A 97 10.62 -3.07 -8.70
CA VAL A 97 10.94 -1.75 -9.26
C VAL A 97 11.87 -0.96 -8.34
N ASN A 98 12.78 -0.19 -8.93
CA ASN A 98 13.56 0.81 -8.19
C ASN A 98 12.79 2.14 -8.07
N ALA A 99 13.28 3.06 -7.23
CA ALA A 99 12.57 4.31 -6.97
C ALA A 99 12.41 5.20 -8.21
N ARG A 100 13.37 5.19 -9.14
CA ARG A 100 13.28 5.96 -10.39
C ARG A 100 12.21 5.39 -11.33
N GLN A 101 12.24 4.07 -11.55
CA GLN A 101 11.23 3.36 -12.34
C GLN A 101 9.84 3.54 -11.74
N LEU A 102 9.71 3.46 -10.42
CA LEU A 102 8.44 3.69 -9.74
C LEU A 102 7.96 5.13 -9.95
N SER A 103 8.85 6.12 -9.79
CA SER A 103 8.56 7.55 -10.00
C SER A 103 7.94 7.81 -11.38
N GLU A 104 8.53 7.21 -12.42
CA GLU A 104 8.08 7.30 -13.80
C GLU A 104 6.72 6.59 -13.99
N ALA A 105 6.56 5.39 -13.44
CA ALA A 105 5.36 4.56 -13.63
C ALA A 105 4.10 5.10 -12.95
N ILE A 106 4.21 5.71 -11.76
CA ILE A 106 3.05 6.25 -11.01
C ILE A 106 3.00 7.79 -11.00
N HIS A 107 3.85 8.42 -11.80
CA HIS A 107 3.93 9.87 -12.00
C HIS A 107 4.05 10.69 -10.70
N VAL A 108 4.89 10.26 -9.77
CA VAL A 108 5.22 10.99 -8.52
C VAL A 108 6.64 11.55 -8.59
N THR A 109 7.01 12.38 -7.63
CA THR A 109 8.41 12.80 -7.46
C THR A 109 9.27 11.63 -6.99
N TYR A 110 10.55 11.63 -7.37
CA TYR A 110 11.52 10.61 -6.93
C TYR A 110 11.54 10.44 -5.41
N LYS A 111 11.51 11.56 -4.65
CA LYS A 111 11.47 11.55 -3.18
C LYS A 111 10.26 10.79 -2.64
N THR A 112 9.10 10.96 -3.27
CA THR A 112 7.87 10.25 -2.89
C THR A 112 7.99 8.77 -3.23
N ALA A 113 8.44 8.43 -4.44
CA ALA A 113 8.65 7.05 -4.85
C ALA A 113 9.65 6.32 -3.93
N TRP A 114 10.76 6.97 -3.58
CA TRP A 114 11.76 6.45 -2.65
C TRP A 114 11.15 6.12 -1.29
N LEU A 115 10.37 7.04 -0.71
CA LEU A 115 9.69 6.81 0.57
C LEU A 115 8.69 5.64 0.49
N ILE A 116 7.93 5.55 -0.60
CA ILE A 116 6.98 4.45 -0.85
C ILE A 116 7.73 3.11 -0.92
N CYS A 117 8.80 3.03 -1.73
CA CYS A 117 9.62 1.82 -1.84
C CYS A 117 10.15 1.37 -0.47
N HIS A 118 10.64 2.30 0.35
CA HIS A 118 11.15 1.98 1.68
C HIS A 118 10.06 1.47 2.62
N LYS A 119 8.89 2.10 2.64
CA LYS A 119 7.75 1.65 3.46
C LYS A 119 7.28 0.25 3.06
N ILE A 120 7.19 -0.03 1.75
CA ILE A 120 6.81 -1.36 1.22
C ILE A 120 7.85 -2.41 1.61
N ARG A 121 9.13 -2.16 1.33
CA ARG A 121 10.21 -3.11 1.65
C ARG A 121 10.32 -3.38 3.15
N ARG A 122 10.16 -2.35 3.98
CA ARG A 122 10.14 -2.51 5.44
C ARG A 122 8.98 -3.40 5.90
N ALA A 123 7.79 -3.24 5.32
CA ALA A 123 6.65 -4.10 5.64
C ALA A 123 6.87 -5.55 5.19
N MET A 124 7.44 -5.77 4.00
CA MET A 124 7.83 -7.11 3.53
C MET A 124 8.88 -7.74 4.44
N ALA A 125 9.93 -6.99 4.80
CA ALA A 125 10.98 -7.46 5.70
C ALA A 125 10.43 -7.79 7.10
N ALA A 126 9.53 -6.96 7.64
CA ALA A 126 8.89 -7.25 8.93
C ALA A 126 8.05 -8.53 8.88
N ARG A 127 7.31 -8.76 7.78
CA ARG A 127 6.51 -9.98 7.56
C ARG A 127 7.38 -11.25 7.51
N GLU A 128 8.51 -11.19 6.81
CA GLU A 128 9.41 -12.34 6.63
C GLU A 128 10.50 -12.44 7.71
N SER A 129 10.55 -11.52 8.68
CA SER A 129 11.63 -11.42 9.68
C SER A 129 11.85 -12.71 10.49
N ASN A 130 10.79 -13.49 10.72
CA ASN A 130 10.83 -14.73 11.48
C ASN A 130 10.99 -15.98 10.61
N ARG A 131 11.13 -15.83 9.28
CA ARG A 131 11.24 -16.95 8.35
C ARG A 131 12.70 -17.18 7.97
N LEU A 132 13.26 -18.30 8.42
CA LEU A 132 14.58 -18.72 7.97
C LEU A 132 14.51 -19.23 6.52
N LEU A 133 15.50 -18.83 5.72
CA LEU A 133 15.68 -19.36 4.39
C LEU A 133 16.17 -20.81 4.49
N SER A 134 15.59 -21.73 3.71
CA SER A 134 15.94 -23.15 3.70
C SER A 134 16.18 -23.66 2.29
N GLY A 135 17.04 -24.66 2.13
CA GLY A 135 17.37 -25.25 0.82
C GLY A 135 18.43 -24.44 0.06
N ILE A 136 18.35 -24.45 -1.28
CA ILE A 136 19.32 -23.74 -2.13
C ILE A 136 18.95 -22.26 -2.20
N VAL A 137 19.71 -21.42 -1.51
CA VAL A 137 19.53 -19.97 -1.52
C VAL A 137 20.42 -19.35 -2.60
N ARG A 138 19.81 -18.69 -3.58
CA ARG A 138 20.52 -17.88 -4.58
C ARG A 138 20.42 -16.43 -4.17
N VAL A 139 21.57 -15.80 -3.92
CA VAL A 139 21.66 -14.38 -3.59
C VAL A 139 22.05 -13.62 -4.85
N SER A 140 21.22 -12.67 -5.24
CA SER A 140 21.55 -11.71 -6.29
C SER A 140 22.04 -10.43 -5.64
N ASP A 141 23.33 -10.15 -5.81
CA ASP A 141 23.94 -8.86 -5.48
C ASP A 141 23.38 -7.77 -6.41
N SER A 142 23.20 -6.56 -5.87
CA SER A 142 23.14 -5.35 -6.70
C SER A 142 23.82 -4.20 -5.98
N VAL A 143 24.82 -3.61 -6.63
CA VAL A 143 25.58 -2.46 -6.09
C VAL A 143 24.72 -1.20 -6.20
N TYR A 144 24.17 -0.75 -5.07
CA TYR A 144 23.52 0.55 -4.98
C TYR A 144 24.57 1.64 -4.76
N CYS A 145 25.00 2.29 -5.85
CA CYS A 145 25.91 3.44 -5.89
C CYS A 145 27.31 3.15 -5.29
N LYS A 146 28.35 3.10 -6.14
CA LYS A 146 29.72 3.25 -5.64
C LYS A 146 29.82 4.69 -5.07
N ARG A 147 30.14 4.80 -3.78
CA ARG A 147 30.52 6.07 -3.16
C ARG A 147 31.78 6.62 -3.82
#